data_AF-A0A1W2FWJ3-F1
#
_entry.id   AF-A0A1W2FWJ3-F1
#
_cell.length_a   1.000
_cell.length_b   1.000
_cell.length_c   1.000
_cell.angle_alpha   90.00
_cell.angle_beta   90.00
_cell.angle_gamma   90.00
#
_symmetry.space_group_name_H-M   'P 1'
#
loop_
_entity.id
_entity.type
_entity.pdbx_description
1 polymer ?
#
loop_
_entity_poly.entity_id
_entity_poly.type
_entity_poly.pdbx_seq_one_letter_code
_entity_poly.pdbx_strand_id
1 'polypeptide(L)'
;MSHVPLHDLLAGPDLNQLTVLTASPERRVSSVRVIDKLTDLRSAPRDSFVVVLPTASAQARGHLFDIAMRDATASGVGAIVLNGIDATAVESTAVRIANRNAVSLLLAPVSLEPTRLIVAVSEALAGDATSALARIDAARRLLASAETRTHDRRAAILLAASDALGAPVAARQPAHGEPAAPVLVDGSVDTFIAAEVPDEARGSWVVAARAVTTLTADAYARVIADERRTELAPLADRGRLLGELLLAPDSERVQLVSHARTVGLPVDGWHQVLRFELSSSLDSGATVSADQVDAISVAMLHAVRAEIDAKWHSTRIGGEPLLVHSVDADPGPSAARTALAAATTALTAARKRFPGIVVRCGIGAVHRQAEGLRTSATDAKAALAVTRQARPQRDVVAIDALGLNRMLVEWYASDNTRASVDDLLAPLVDLGPAAAEEAIRTLQAYLDHQNSPARAAEVLRVHRQTVHYRLNKITRQLGVDLADPEQRLALQLACRAWLMR
;
A
#
# COMPACT_ATOMS: atom_id res chain seq x y z
N MET A 1 -33.81 26.13 1.34
CA MET A 1 -34.67 25.41 0.38
C MET A 1 -34.05 25.62 -0.99
N SER A 2 -33.68 24.53 -1.67
CA SER A 2 -33.13 24.54 -3.02
C SER A 2 -34.18 25.08 -4.00
N HIS A 3 -33.82 26.13 -4.74
CA HIS A 3 -34.67 26.67 -5.80
C HIS A 3 -34.12 26.20 -7.14
N VAL A 4 -34.86 25.35 -7.85
CA VAL A 4 -34.47 24.81 -9.16
C VAL A 4 -35.12 25.66 -10.26
N PRO A 5 -34.38 26.15 -11.27
CA PRO A 5 -34.98 26.78 -12.44
C PRO A 5 -35.95 25.82 -13.12
N LEU A 6 -37.12 26.30 -13.54
CA LEU A 6 -38.14 25.43 -14.12
C LEU A 6 -37.64 24.73 -15.41
N HIS A 7 -36.81 25.39 -16.22
CA HIS A 7 -36.25 24.76 -17.42
C HIS A 7 -35.36 23.54 -17.12
N ASP A 8 -34.55 23.60 -16.05
CA ASP A 8 -33.73 22.45 -15.60
C ASP A 8 -34.62 21.29 -15.15
N LEU A 9 -35.72 21.61 -14.47
CA LEU A 9 -36.67 20.62 -13.98
C LEU A 9 -37.39 19.91 -15.14
N LEU A 10 -37.78 20.66 -16.18
CA LEU A 10 -38.45 20.13 -17.37
C LEU A 10 -37.53 19.30 -18.27
N ALA A 11 -36.20 19.44 -18.16
CA ALA A 11 -35.25 18.59 -18.88
C ALA A 11 -35.11 17.18 -18.26
N GLY A 12 -35.65 16.97 -17.06
CA GLY A 12 -35.56 15.70 -16.34
C GLY A 12 -36.40 14.56 -16.94
N PRO A 13 -36.05 13.30 -16.64
CA PRO A 13 -36.86 12.15 -17.03
C PRO A 13 -38.29 12.26 -16.48
N ASP A 14 -39.26 11.73 -17.22
CA ASP A 14 -40.72 11.86 -16.98
C ASP A 14 -41.28 13.30 -17.11
N LEU A 15 -40.50 14.35 -16.81
CA LEU A 15 -40.89 15.76 -16.92
C LEU A 15 -40.72 16.34 -18.33
N ASN A 16 -39.82 15.76 -19.13
CA ASN A 16 -39.66 16.08 -20.55
C ASN A 16 -40.85 15.65 -21.44
N GLN A 17 -41.79 14.88 -20.89
CA GLN A 17 -43.04 14.49 -21.57
C GLN A 17 -44.16 15.54 -21.43
N LEU A 18 -43.94 16.58 -20.63
CA LEU A 18 -44.92 17.64 -20.42
C LEU A 18 -44.98 18.58 -21.64
N THR A 19 -46.20 18.92 -22.05
CA THR A 19 -46.42 19.94 -23.08
C THR A 19 -46.51 21.32 -22.44
N VAL A 20 -45.69 22.26 -22.89
CA VAL A 20 -45.66 23.63 -22.37
C VAL A 20 -46.65 24.51 -23.14
N LEU A 21 -47.75 24.94 -22.51
CA LEU A 21 -48.68 25.91 -23.10
C LEU A 21 -48.21 27.35 -22.94
N THR A 22 -47.51 27.61 -21.84
CA THR A 22 -46.87 28.90 -21.56
C THR A 22 -45.62 28.66 -20.74
N ALA A 23 -44.55 29.34 -21.15
CA ALA A 23 -43.24 29.17 -20.60
C ALA A 23 -42.82 30.44 -19.85
N SER A 24 -42.47 30.27 -18.59
CA SER A 24 -41.65 31.23 -17.84
C SER A 24 -40.43 30.47 -17.30
N PRO A 25 -39.49 30.09 -18.20
CA PRO A 25 -38.44 29.12 -17.91
C PRO A 25 -37.44 29.59 -16.85
N GLU A 26 -37.36 30.90 -16.61
CA GLU A 26 -36.51 31.52 -15.58
C GLU A 26 -37.13 31.45 -14.18
N ARG A 27 -38.42 31.11 -14.07
CA ARG A 27 -39.10 31.02 -12.78
C ARG A 27 -38.56 29.82 -12.01
N ARG A 28 -38.34 30.01 -10.70
CA ARG A 28 -37.78 28.98 -9.83
C ARG A 28 -38.89 28.22 -9.12
N VAL A 29 -38.64 26.95 -8.87
CA VAL A 29 -39.49 26.06 -8.09
C VAL A 29 -38.75 25.63 -6.83
N SER A 30 -39.44 25.60 -5.69
CA SER A 30 -38.88 25.21 -4.38
C SER A 30 -39.65 24.09 -3.68
N SER A 31 -40.85 23.77 -4.16
CA SER A 31 -41.72 22.74 -3.57
C SER A 31 -42.66 22.17 -4.63
N VAL A 32 -43.19 20.98 -4.39
CA VAL A 32 -44.28 20.38 -5.16
C VAL A 32 -45.56 20.41 -4.33
N ARG A 33 -46.70 20.71 -4.95
CA ARG A 33 -48.01 20.69 -4.29
C ARG A 33 -48.99 19.91 -5.14
N VAL A 34 -49.74 19.02 -4.50
CA VAL A 34 -50.85 18.31 -5.15
C VAL A 34 -52.14 19.00 -4.74
N ILE A 35 -53.04 19.21 -5.70
CA ILE A 35 -54.38 19.72 -5.43
C ILE A 35 -55.44 18.87 -6.14
N ASP A 36 -56.56 18.68 -5.46
CA ASP A 36 -57.75 17.98 -5.94
C ASP A 36 -58.93 18.94 -6.22
N LYS A 37 -58.74 20.25 -5.96
CA LYS A 37 -59.67 21.34 -6.26
C LYS A 37 -58.92 22.58 -6.76
N LEU A 38 -59.44 23.22 -7.80
CA LEU A 38 -58.82 24.43 -8.38
C LEU A 38 -58.78 25.62 -7.40
N THR A 39 -59.71 25.68 -6.45
CA THR A 39 -59.76 26.72 -5.40
C THR A 39 -58.54 26.71 -4.49
N ASP A 40 -57.85 25.56 -4.39
CA ASP A 40 -56.73 25.40 -3.46
C ASP A 40 -55.46 26.10 -3.95
N LEU A 41 -55.43 26.53 -5.23
CA LEU A 41 -54.37 27.37 -5.80
C LEU A 41 -54.15 28.65 -5.00
N ARG A 42 -55.21 29.20 -4.40
CA ARG A 42 -55.13 30.37 -3.51
C ARG A 42 -54.22 30.14 -2.30
N SER A 43 -54.12 28.91 -1.84
CA SER A 43 -53.31 28.53 -0.67
C SER A 43 -51.99 27.85 -1.04
N ALA A 44 -51.69 27.72 -2.33
CA ALA A 44 -50.47 27.09 -2.79
C ALA A 44 -49.24 27.89 -2.35
N PRO A 45 -48.17 27.25 -1.87
CA PRO A 45 -46.94 27.94 -1.53
C PRO A 45 -46.36 28.71 -2.72
N ARG A 46 -45.73 29.84 -2.45
CA ARG A 46 -44.97 30.58 -3.47
C ARG A 46 -43.88 29.68 -4.06
N ASP A 47 -43.61 29.85 -5.36
CA ASP A 47 -42.62 29.06 -6.09
C ASP A 47 -42.89 27.55 -6.05
N SER A 48 -44.15 27.14 -5.88
CA SER A 48 -44.53 25.72 -5.97
C SER A 48 -44.76 25.29 -7.41
N PHE A 49 -44.48 24.02 -7.67
CA PHE A 49 -44.91 23.28 -8.85
C PHE A 49 -46.18 22.53 -8.48
N VAL A 50 -47.31 22.98 -9.00
CA VAL A 50 -48.63 22.46 -8.63
C VAL A 50 -49.07 21.39 -9.61
N VAL A 51 -49.31 20.20 -9.09
CA VAL A 51 -49.86 19.05 -9.80
C VAL A 51 -51.37 18.99 -9.55
N VAL A 52 -52.16 19.27 -10.58
CA VAL A 52 -53.63 19.26 -10.50
C VAL A 52 -54.13 17.85 -10.86
N LEU A 53 -54.80 17.17 -9.93
CA LEU A 53 -55.29 15.80 -10.18
C LEU A 53 -56.30 15.76 -11.37
N PRO A 54 -56.45 14.62 -12.06
CA PRO A 54 -57.28 14.51 -13.26
C PRO A 54 -58.73 14.99 -13.08
N THR A 55 -59.34 14.73 -11.92
CA THR A 55 -60.71 15.14 -11.60
C THR A 55 -60.87 16.67 -11.55
N ALA A 56 -59.89 17.37 -10.95
CA ALA A 56 -59.86 18.83 -10.91
C ALA A 56 -59.45 19.44 -12.24
N SER A 57 -58.53 18.76 -12.94
CA SER A 57 -58.09 19.11 -14.28
C SER A 57 -59.30 19.16 -15.24
N ALA A 58 -60.18 18.16 -15.23
CA ALA A 58 -61.39 18.16 -16.07
C ALA A 58 -62.32 19.39 -15.87
N GLN A 59 -62.23 20.05 -14.71
CA GLN A 59 -63.00 21.26 -14.37
C GLN A 59 -62.30 22.57 -14.76
N ALA A 60 -61.09 22.52 -15.32
CA ALA A 60 -60.30 23.67 -15.75
C ALA A 60 -60.86 24.30 -17.05
N ARG A 61 -62.12 24.76 -17.02
CA ARG A 61 -62.83 25.37 -18.15
C ARG A 61 -63.58 26.64 -17.73
N GLY A 62 -63.76 27.55 -18.69
CA GLY A 62 -64.52 28.77 -18.53
C GLY A 62 -64.03 29.68 -17.41
N HIS A 63 -64.96 30.50 -16.92
CA HIS A 63 -64.68 31.54 -15.94
C HIS A 63 -64.08 31.04 -14.62
N LEU A 64 -64.40 29.81 -14.19
CA LEU A 64 -63.87 29.23 -12.96
C LEU A 64 -62.36 29.00 -13.04
N PHE A 65 -61.85 28.61 -14.20
CA PHE A 65 -60.41 28.43 -14.39
C PHE A 65 -59.67 29.76 -14.49
N ASP A 66 -60.28 30.78 -15.11
CA ASP A 66 -59.73 32.15 -15.09
C ASP A 66 -59.57 32.69 -13.66
N ILE A 67 -60.54 32.41 -12.77
CA ILE A 67 -60.44 32.74 -11.34
C ILE A 67 -59.27 31.97 -10.70
N ALA A 68 -59.19 30.67 -10.95
CA ALA A 68 -58.14 29.81 -10.39
C ALA A 68 -56.72 30.26 -10.82
N MET A 69 -56.56 30.71 -12.07
CA MET A 69 -55.29 31.26 -12.58
C MET A 69 -54.92 32.59 -11.92
N ARG A 70 -55.90 33.44 -11.59
CA ARG A 70 -55.66 34.67 -10.82
C ARG A 70 -55.28 34.36 -9.37
N ASP A 71 -55.91 33.36 -8.76
CA ASP A 71 -55.56 32.90 -7.41
C ASP A 71 -54.13 32.33 -7.40
N ALA A 72 -53.75 31.52 -8.38
CA ALA A 72 -52.38 31.02 -8.52
C ALA A 72 -51.34 32.13 -8.72
N THR A 73 -51.71 33.17 -9.47
CA THR A 73 -50.89 34.37 -9.64
C THR A 73 -50.68 35.09 -8.32
N ALA A 74 -51.76 35.32 -7.56
CA ALA A 74 -51.71 36.01 -6.27
C ALA A 74 -50.84 35.26 -5.26
N SER A 75 -50.87 33.93 -5.28
CA SER A 75 -50.07 33.07 -4.39
C SER A 75 -48.63 32.86 -4.88
N GLY A 76 -48.29 33.36 -6.07
CA GLY A 76 -46.94 33.28 -6.62
C GLY A 76 -46.52 31.88 -7.07
N VAL A 77 -47.45 31.05 -7.52
CA VAL A 77 -47.19 29.68 -8.02
C VAL A 77 -46.24 29.67 -9.22
N GLY A 78 -45.21 28.83 -9.19
CA GLY A 78 -44.15 28.75 -10.21
C GLY A 78 -44.61 28.09 -11.51
N ALA A 79 -45.29 26.95 -11.38
CA ALA A 79 -45.82 26.19 -12.50
C ALA A 79 -47.09 25.43 -12.10
N ILE A 80 -47.98 25.20 -13.05
CA ILE A 80 -49.20 24.40 -12.89
C ILE A 80 -49.22 23.32 -13.97
N VAL A 81 -49.42 22.07 -13.58
CA VAL A 81 -49.59 20.94 -14.49
C VAL A 81 -51.03 20.43 -14.43
N LEU A 82 -51.73 20.47 -15.56
CA LEU A 82 -53.03 19.83 -15.73
C LEU A 82 -52.84 18.41 -16.26
N ASN A 83 -53.49 17.44 -15.63
CA ASN A 83 -53.33 16.02 -15.96
C ASN A 83 -54.50 15.50 -16.79
N GLY A 84 -54.19 14.86 -17.91
CA GLY A 84 -55.18 14.15 -18.73
C GLY A 84 -56.16 15.05 -19.50
N ILE A 85 -55.74 16.29 -19.82
CA ILE A 85 -56.51 17.21 -20.67
C ILE A 85 -55.71 17.50 -21.96
N ASP A 86 -56.42 17.62 -23.07
CA ASP A 86 -55.88 18.12 -24.34
C ASP A 86 -55.67 19.65 -24.32
N ALA A 87 -54.64 20.13 -25.03
CA ALA A 87 -54.36 21.55 -25.19
C ALA A 87 -55.54 22.35 -25.74
N THR A 88 -56.36 21.76 -26.59
CA THR A 88 -57.55 22.39 -27.18
C THR A 88 -58.65 22.68 -26.17
N ALA A 89 -58.67 21.99 -25.03
CA ALA A 89 -59.67 22.20 -23.98
C ALA A 89 -59.28 23.33 -22.99
N VAL A 90 -58.06 23.87 -23.09
CA VAL A 90 -57.63 25.03 -22.30
C VAL A 90 -57.95 26.31 -23.06
N GLU A 91 -58.78 27.16 -22.47
CA GLU A 91 -59.21 28.43 -23.09
C GLU A 91 -58.04 29.43 -23.24
N SER A 92 -58.09 30.23 -24.31
CA SER A 92 -57.06 31.24 -24.61
C SER A 92 -56.98 32.35 -23.55
N THR A 93 -58.06 32.58 -22.78
CA THR A 93 -58.08 33.52 -21.65
C THR A 93 -57.16 33.07 -20.53
N ALA A 94 -57.20 31.79 -20.15
CA ALA A 94 -56.34 31.23 -19.10
C ALA A 94 -54.86 31.27 -19.50
N VAL A 95 -54.53 30.94 -20.76
CA VAL A 95 -53.16 31.04 -21.30
C VAL A 95 -52.67 32.50 -21.28
N ARG A 96 -53.53 33.46 -21.60
CA ARG A 96 -53.19 34.90 -21.50
C ARG A 96 -52.96 35.35 -20.06
N ILE A 97 -53.76 34.89 -19.10
CA ILE A 97 -53.57 35.20 -17.68
C ILE A 97 -52.24 34.62 -17.19
N ALA A 98 -51.95 33.37 -17.53
CA ALA A 98 -50.68 32.70 -17.21
C ALA A 98 -49.46 33.47 -17.76
N ASN A 99 -49.46 33.75 -19.07
CA ASN A 99 -48.37 34.49 -19.73
C ASN A 99 -48.15 35.88 -19.15
N ARG A 100 -49.22 36.65 -18.91
CA ARG A 100 -49.12 38.02 -18.37
C ARG A 100 -48.51 38.04 -16.96
N ASN A 101 -48.66 36.95 -16.21
CA ASN A 101 -48.27 36.87 -14.80
C ASN A 101 -47.13 35.85 -14.56
N ALA A 102 -46.43 35.46 -15.62
CA ALA A 102 -45.28 34.56 -15.61
C ALA A 102 -45.51 33.19 -14.93
N VAL A 103 -46.75 32.67 -14.92
CA VAL A 103 -47.06 31.32 -14.41
C VAL A 103 -46.92 30.34 -15.57
N SER A 104 -46.04 29.34 -15.44
CA SER A 104 -45.92 28.33 -16.49
C SER A 104 -47.09 27.35 -16.41
N LEU A 105 -47.78 27.14 -17.53
CA LEU A 105 -48.90 26.20 -17.64
C LEU A 105 -48.47 25.03 -18.51
N LEU A 106 -48.58 23.84 -17.95
CA LEU A 106 -48.07 22.59 -18.50
C LEU A 106 -49.19 21.56 -18.57
N LEU A 107 -49.12 20.65 -19.54
CA LEU A 107 -50.04 19.52 -19.68
C LEU A 107 -49.27 18.20 -19.54
N ALA A 108 -49.78 17.31 -18.71
CA ALA A 108 -49.29 15.94 -18.63
C ALA A 108 -50.13 15.01 -19.51
N PRO A 109 -49.51 14.14 -20.34
CA PRO A 109 -50.23 13.16 -21.13
C PRO A 109 -50.96 12.15 -20.23
N VAL A 110 -52.05 11.55 -20.73
CA VAL A 110 -52.85 10.57 -19.98
C VAL A 110 -52.02 9.35 -19.53
N SER A 111 -50.94 9.03 -20.26
CA SER A 111 -50.00 7.97 -19.93
C SER A 111 -49.10 8.25 -18.73
N LEU A 112 -49.00 9.50 -18.27
CA LEU A 112 -48.13 9.90 -17.17
C LEU A 112 -48.95 10.03 -15.88
N GLU A 113 -48.72 9.13 -14.93
CA GLU A 113 -49.43 9.15 -13.65
C GLU A 113 -49.00 10.36 -12.78
N PRO A 114 -49.95 11.07 -12.13
CA PRO A 114 -49.63 12.21 -11.26
C PRO A 114 -48.65 11.88 -10.13
N THR A 115 -48.71 10.65 -9.59
CA THR A 115 -47.77 10.14 -8.57
C THR A 115 -46.33 10.10 -9.07
N ARG A 116 -46.11 9.65 -10.31
CA ARG A 116 -44.77 9.64 -10.94
C ARG A 116 -44.25 11.05 -11.15
N LEU A 117 -45.13 11.97 -11.55
CA LEU A 117 -44.79 13.39 -11.68
C LEU A 117 -44.35 14.00 -10.34
N ILE A 118 -45.08 13.71 -9.25
CA ILE A 118 -44.75 14.21 -7.91
C ILE A 118 -43.39 13.69 -7.46
N VAL A 119 -43.11 12.41 -7.68
CA VAL A 119 -41.81 11.80 -7.34
C VAL A 119 -40.69 12.46 -8.14
N ALA A 120 -40.83 12.59 -9.46
CA ALA A 120 -39.82 13.21 -10.33
C ALA A 120 -39.51 14.67 -9.93
N VAL A 121 -40.55 15.47 -9.64
CA VAL A 121 -40.39 16.86 -9.17
C VAL A 121 -39.75 16.88 -7.77
N SER A 122 -40.15 15.99 -6.87
CA SER A 122 -39.58 15.91 -5.52
C SER A 122 -38.10 15.53 -5.55
N GLU A 123 -37.70 14.58 -6.40
CA GLU A 123 -36.31 14.17 -6.60
C GLU A 123 -35.45 15.28 -7.19
N ALA A 124 -35.98 15.99 -8.20
CA ALA A 124 -35.31 17.14 -8.81
C ALA A 124 -35.12 18.28 -7.80
N LEU A 125 -36.11 18.53 -6.93
CA LEU A 125 -36.04 19.57 -5.90
C LEU A 125 -35.15 19.20 -4.71
N ALA A 126 -35.04 17.91 -4.35
CA ALA A 126 -34.29 17.45 -3.18
C ALA A 126 -32.76 17.53 -3.36
N GLY A 127 -32.24 17.20 -4.54
CA GLY A 127 -30.80 17.32 -4.87
C GLY A 127 -29.84 16.34 -4.15
N ASP A 128 -28.89 15.83 -4.92
CA ASP A 128 -27.56 15.31 -4.53
C ASP A 128 -27.44 14.01 -3.67
N ALA A 129 -27.98 13.91 -2.46
CA ALA A 129 -27.58 12.83 -1.53
C ALA A 129 -28.09 11.43 -1.94
N THR A 130 -29.35 11.32 -2.34
CA THR A 130 -29.97 10.04 -2.76
C THR A 130 -29.29 9.46 -4.00
N SER A 131 -28.95 10.32 -4.97
CA SER A 131 -28.26 9.92 -6.19
C SER A 131 -26.79 9.55 -5.95
N ALA A 132 -26.12 10.16 -4.97
CA ALA A 132 -24.81 9.71 -4.53
C ALA A 132 -24.87 8.32 -3.88
N LEU A 133 -25.81 8.12 -2.96
CA LEU A 133 -26.02 6.83 -2.27
C LEU A 133 -26.38 5.71 -3.24
N ALA A 134 -27.23 5.98 -4.25
CA ALA A 134 -27.58 5.02 -5.28
C ALA A 134 -26.36 4.55 -6.09
N ARG A 135 -25.45 5.45 -6.46
CA ARG A 135 -24.19 5.10 -7.15
C ARG A 135 -23.26 4.26 -6.26
N ILE A 136 -23.16 4.62 -4.98
CA ILE A 136 -22.35 3.87 -4.01
C ILE A 136 -22.89 2.44 -3.83
N ASP A 137 -24.21 2.28 -3.68
CA ASP A 137 -24.81 0.94 -3.54
C ASP A 137 -24.71 0.12 -4.84
N ALA A 138 -24.89 0.75 -6.01
CA ALA A 138 -24.66 0.11 -7.30
C ALA A 138 -23.21 -0.39 -7.41
N ALA A 139 -22.22 0.45 -7.08
CA ALA A 139 -20.81 0.07 -7.07
C ALA A 139 -20.56 -1.12 -6.13
N ARG A 140 -21.07 -1.07 -4.90
CA ARG A 140 -20.90 -2.15 -3.92
C ARG A 140 -21.43 -3.50 -4.45
N ARG A 141 -22.60 -3.51 -5.11
CA ARG A 141 -23.17 -4.73 -5.70
C ARG A 141 -22.37 -5.23 -6.90
N LEU A 142 -22.00 -4.34 -7.82
CA LEU A 142 -21.24 -4.70 -9.02
C LEU A 142 -19.83 -5.18 -8.68
N LEU A 143 -19.13 -4.51 -7.76
CA LEU A 143 -17.80 -4.92 -7.27
C LEU A 143 -17.82 -6.31 -6.64
N ALA A 144 -18.82 -6.61 -5.80
CA ALA A 144 -18.96 -7.94 -5.21
C ALA A 144 -19.12 -9.03 -6.28
N SER A 145 -19.86 -8.75 -7.36
CA SER A 145 -19.97 -9.69 -8.49
C SER A 145 -18.66 -9.83 -9.27
N ALA A 146 -17.92 -8.73 -9.46
CA ALA A 146 -16.66 -8.71 -10.19
C ALA A 146 -15.55 -9.50 -9.47
N GLU A 147 -15.48 -9.43 -8.14
CA GLU A 147 -14.51 -10.18 -7.33
C GLU A 147 -14.65 -11.70 -7.48
N THR A 148 -15.86 -12.20 -7.74
CA THR A 148 -16.14 -13.64 -7.89
C THR A 148 -15.80 -14.22 -9.26
N ARG A 149 -15.40 -13.39 -10.23
CA ARG A 149 -15.05 -13.86 -11.59
C ARG A 149 -13.78 -14.70 -11.56
N THR A 150 -13.69 -15.69 -12.44
CA THR A 150 -12.53 -16.59 -12.52
C THR A 150 -11.34 -15.97 -13.26
N HIS A 151 -11.59 -15.05 -14.20
CA HIS A 151 -10.57 -14.39 -15.02
C HIS A 151 -10.84 -12.89 -15.09
N ASP A 152 -9.80 -12.11 -15.39
CA ASP A 152 -9.84 -10.65 -15.59
C ASP A 152 -10.49 -9.85 -14.45
N ARG A 153 -10.38 -10.36 -13.22
CA ARG A 153 -10.96 -9.76 -12.00
C ARG A 153 -10.62 -8.28 -11.85
N ARG A 154 -9.34 -7.92 -12.07
CA ARG A 154 -8.88 -6.52 -12.01
C ARG A 154 -9.61 -5.63 -13.00
N ALA A 155 -9.75 -6.06 -14.25
CA ALA A 155 -10.45 -5.30 -15.29
C ALA A 155 -11.96 -5.22 -15.01
N ALA A 156 -12.56 -6.31 -14.54
CA ALA A 156 -13.97 -6.35 -14.17
C ALA A 156 -14.30 -5.41 -13.00
N ILE A 157 -13.40 -5.28 -12.02
CA ILE A 157 -13.54 -4.32 -10.91
C ILE A 157 -13.56 -2.88 -11.41
N LEU A 158 -12.62 -2.52 -12.30
CA LEU A 158 -12.57 -1.18 -12.88
C LEU A 158 -13.82 -0.87 -13.70
N LEU A 159 -14.26 -1.83 -14.53
CA LEU A 159 -15.48 -1.69 -15.34
C LEU A 159 -16.73 -1.53 -14.45
N ALA A 160 -16.87 -2.35 -13.40
CA ALA A 160 -17.96 -2.24 -12.45
C ALA A 160 -18.03 -0.87 -11.76
N ALA A 161 -16.88 -0.30 -11.39
CA ALA A 161 -16.80 1.03 -10.81
C ALA A 161 -17.17 2.12 -11.83
N SER A 162 -16.73 1.96 -13.08
CA SER A 162 -17.10 2.85 -14.18
C SER A 162 -18.59 2.85 -14.48
N ASP A 163 -19.21 1.67 -14.55
CA ASP A 163 -20.64 1.52 -14.78
C ASP A 163 -21.46 2.16 -13.65
N ALA A 164 -21.01 2.02 -12.40
CA ALA A 164 -21.69 2.61 -11.24
C ALA A 164 -21.60 4.14 -11.20
N LEU A 165 -20.49 4.73 -11.64
CA LEU A 165 -20.30 6.19 -11.68
C LEU A 165 -20.81 6.84 -12.96
N GLY A 166 -20.91 6.08 -14.05
CA GLY A 166 -21.13 6.60 -15.39
C GLY A 166 -19.92 7.36 -15.94
N ALA A 167 -18.70 7.05 -15.47
CA ALA A 167 -17.47 7.71 -15.87
C ALA A 167 -16.26 6.75 -15.83
N PRO A 168 -15.20 7.00 -16.61
CA PRO A 168 -13.99 6.18 -16.58
C PRO A 168 -13.33 6.11 -15.20
N VAL A 169 -13.01 4.90 -14.76
CA VAL A 169 -12.27 4.59 -13.53
C VAL A 169 -11.08 3.71 -13.91
N ALA A 170 -9.87 4.13 -13.51
CA ALA A 170 -8.64 3.46 -13.92
C ALA A 170 -7.64 3.33 -12.77
N ALA A 171 -6.81 2.28 -12.83
CA ALA A 171 -5.66 2.11 -11.95
C ALA A 171 -4.47 2.93 -12.46
N ARG A 172 -4.32 4.17 -11.98
CA ARG A 172 -3.29 5.12 -12.41
C ARG A 172 -3.04 6.18 -11.35
N GLN A 173 -1.90 6.87 -11.46
CA GLN A 173 -1.66 8.08 -10.67
C GLN A 173 -2.76 9.13 -10.96
N PRO A 174 -3.38 9.71 -9.92
CA PRO A 174 -4.45 10.69 -10.11
C PRO A 174 -3.89 12.05 -10.56
N ALA A 175 -4.65 12.77 -11.38
CA ALA A 175 -4.40 14.17 -11.65
C ALA A 175 -4.86 15.04 -10.45
N HIS A 176 -4.39 16.28 -10.39
CA HIS A 176 -4.69 17.17 -9.27
C HIS A 176 -6.21 17.41 -9.16
N GLY A 177 -6.79 17.09 -8.00
CA GLY A 177 -8.21 17.29 -7.72
C GLY A 177 -9.14 16.15 -8.14
N GLU A 178 -8.65 15.12 -8.84
CA GLU A 178 -9.46 13.94 -9.18
C GLU A 178 -9.84 13.13 -7.93
N PRO A 179 -11.07 12.60 -7.85
CA PRO A 179 -11.42 11.59 -6.86
C PRO A 179 -10.54 10.35 -7.04
N ALA A 180 -9.79 10.00 -6.01
CA ALA A 180 -8.89 8.85 -6.05
C ALA A 180 -8.64 8.27 -4.66
N ALA A 181 -8.27 6.99 -4.63
CA ALA A 181 -7.89 6.27 -3.43
C ALA A 181 -6.65 5.37 -3.68
N PRO A 182 -5.73 5.25 -2.70
CA PRO A 182 -4.58 4.37 -2.81
C PRO A 182 -4.99 2.90 -2.69
N VAL A 183 -4.43 2.05 -3.56
CA VAL A 183 -4.50 0.60 -3.45
C VAL A 183 -3.40 0.16 -2.50
N LEU A 184 -3.78 -0.24 -1.29
CA LEU A 184 -2.83 -0.70 -0.26
C LEU A 184 -2.74 -2.21 -0.28
N VAL A 185 -1.56 -2.74 -0.62
CA VAL A 185 -1.28 -4.18 -0.56
C VAL A 185 -0.10 -4.38 0.38
N ASP A 186 -0.29 -5.22 1.40
CA ASP A 186 0.72 -5.51 2.43
C ASP A 186 1.24 -4.24 3.14
N GLY A 187 0.31 -3.36 3.54
CA GLY A 187 0.60 -2.15 4.33
C GLY A 187 1.19 -0.99 3.55
N SER A 188 1.12 -1.01 2.22
CA SER A 188 1.92 -0.10 1.40
C SER A 188 1.34 0.08 0.00
N VAL A 189 1.49 1.28 -0.56
CA VAL A 189 0.79 1.67 -1.81
C VAL A 189 1.36 0.88 -2.98
N ASP A 190 0.48 0.23 -3.74
CA ASP A 190 0.78 -0.50 -4.97
C ASP A 190 0.49 0.37 -6.20
N THR A 191 -0.70 0.98 -6.24
CA THR A 191 -1.14 1.95 -7.25
C THR A 191 -2.26 2.83 -6.68
N PHE A 192 -2.92 3.62 -7.51
CA PHE A 192 -4.12 4.40 -7.15
C PHE A 192 -5.28 4.04 -8.08
N ILE A 193 -6.49 4.06 -7.55
CA ILE A 193 -7.71 4.08 -8.37
C ILE A 193 -8.18 5.52 -8.49
N ALA A 194 -8.32 6.01 -9.72
CA ALA A 194 -8.75 7.38 -10.03
C ALA A 194 -9.99 7.36 -10.94
N ALA A 195 -10.93 8.27 -10.68
CA ALA A 195 -12.09 8.50 -11.51
C ALA A 195 -11.95 9.81 -12.28
N GLU A 196 -12.19 9.76 -13.60
CA GLU A 196 -12.25 10.95 -14.45
C GLU A 196 -13.53 11.74 -14.14
N VAL A 197 -13.42 13.06 -13.98
CA VAL A 197 -14.54 13.93 -13.60
C VAL A 197 -15.24 14.42 -14.87
N PRO A 198 -16.51 14.06 -15.12
CA PRO A 198 -17.27 14.58 -16.27
C PRO A 198 -17.53 16.09 -16.15
N ASP A 199 -17.63 16.78 -17.29
CA ASP A 199 -17.90 18.23 -17.34
C ASP A 199 -19.22 18.63 -16.62
N GLU A 200 -20.21 17.74 -16.63
CA GLU A 200 -21.51 17.95 -15.99
C GLU A 200 -21.54 17.55 -14.50
N ALA A 201 -20.42 17.11 -13.93
CA ALA A 201 -20.36 16.60 -12.56
C ALA A 201 -20.71 17.69 -11.53
N ARG A 202 -21.65 17.36 -10.63
CA ARG A 202 -22.03 18.19 -9.48
C ARG A 202 -21.48 17.63 -8.17
N GLY A 203 -21.70 18.34 -7.06
CA GLY A 203 -21.20 18.01 -5.73
C GLY A 203 -21.42 16.54 -5.31
N SER A 204 -22.63 16.00 -5.51
CA SER A 204 -22.94 14.60 -5.16
C SER A 204 -22.15 13.59 -5.95
N TRP A 205 -21.89 13.89 -7.22
CA TRP A 205 -21.13 12.99 -8.06
C TRP A 205 -19.71 12.88 -7.51
N VAL A 206 -19.09 14.00 -7.10
CA VAL A 206 -17.75 13.99 -6.49
C VAL A 206 -17.75 13.22 -5.16
N VAL A 207 -18.80 13.37 -4.35
CA VAL A 207 -18.95 12.61 -3.09
C VAL A 207 -19.07 11.11 -3.39
N ALA A 208 -19.90 10.71 -4.34
CA ALA A 208 -20.03 9.33 -4.77
C ALA A 208 -18.72 8.78 -5.35
N ALA A 209 -18.04 9.53 -6.21
CA ALA A 209 -16.78 9.16 -6.83
C ALA A 209 -15.69 8.91 -5.78
N ARG A 210 -15.60 9.71 -4.72
CA ARG A 210 -14.66 9.47 -3.61
C ARG A 210 -14.95 8.17 -2.87
N ALA A 211 -16.22 7.88 -2.61
CA ALA A 211 -16.60 6.63 -1.95
C ALA A 211 -16.38 5.41 -2.87
N VAL A 212 -16.78 5.50 -4.15
CA VAL A 212 -16.62 4.40 -5.12
C VAL A 212 -15.15 4.12 -5.40
N THR A 213 -14.31 5.13 -5.61
CA THR A 213 -12.85 4.92 -5.79
C THR A 213 -12.23 4.27 -4.56
N THR A 214 -12.66 4.61 -3.35
CA THR A 214 -12.22 3.94 -2.11
C THR A 214 -12.62 2.46 -2.08
N LEU A 215 -13.90 2.15 -2.33
CA LEU A 215 -14.39 0.76 -2.39
C LEU A 215 -13.69 -0.05 -3.47
N THR A 216 -13.44 0.58 -4.63
CA THR A 216 -12.78 -0.05 -5.77
C THR A 216 -11.31 -0.32 -5.45
N ALA A 217 -10.60 0.61 -4.79
CA ALA A 217 -9.21 0.41 -4.38
C ALA A 217 -9.05 -0.75 -3.41
N ASP A 218 -9.99 -0.90 -2.47
CA ASP A 218 -10.03 -2.00 -1.51
C ASP A 218 -10.32 -3.36 -2.18
N ALA A 219 -11.31 -3.41 -3.08
CA ALA A 219 -11.58 -4.58 -3.92
C ALA A 219 -10.39 -4.98 -4.79
N TYR A 220 -9.76 -4.00 -5.44
CA TYR A 220 -8.59 -4.19 -6.29
C TYR A 220 -7.38 -4.69 -5.48
N ALA A 221 -7.18 -4.16 -4.27
CA ALA A 221 -6.13 -4.61 -3.35
C ALA A 221 -6.32 -6.07 -2.94
N ARG A 222 -7.56 -6.49 -2.61
CA ARG A 222 -7.87 -7.91 -2.32
C ARG A 222 -7.52 -8.81 -3.49
N VAL A 223 -7.84 -8.38 -4.72
CA VAL A 223 -7.55 -9.17 -5.91
C VAL A 223 -6.05 -9.35 -6.13
N ILE A 224 -5.26 -8.28 -5.98
CA ILE A 224 -3.80 -8.36 -6.06
C ILE A 224 -3.24 -9.28 -4.97
N ALA A 225 -3.72 -9.12 -3.72
CA ALA A 225 -3.26 -9.93 -2.60
C ALA A 225 -3.55 -11.42 -2.81
N ASP A 226 -4.71 -11.75 -3.37
CA ASP A 226 -5.13 -13.11 -3.66
C ASP A 226 -4.36 -13.75 -4.85
N GLU A 227 -4.12 -12.98 -5.91
CA GLU A 227 -3.27 -13.40 -7.03
C GLU A 227 -1.83 -13.64 -6.55
N ARG A 228 -1.26 -12.71 -5.77
CA ARG A 228 0.06 -12.89 -5.14
C ARG A 228 0.09 -14.12 -4.23
N ARG A 229 -0.96 -14.34 -3.43
CA ARG A 229 -1.05 -15.53 -2.56
C ARG A 229 -1.05 -16.81 -3.38
N THR A 230 -1.75 -16.83 -4.51
CA THR A 230 -1.82 -17.98 -5.42
C THR A 230 -0.46 -18.22 -6.09
N GLU A 231 0.19 -17.18 -6.59
CA GLU A 231 1.53 -17.25 -7.18
C GLU A 231 2.57 -17.73 -6.15
N LEU A 232 2.46 -17.27 -4.91
CA LEU A 232 3.39 -17.60 -3.83
C LEU A 232 3.03 -18.90 -3.08
N ALA A 233 1.87 -19.51 -3.33
CA ALA A 233 1.41 -20.70 -2.61
C ALA A 233 2.43 -21.86 -2.65
N PRO A 234 3.06 -22.21 -3.79
CA PRO A 234 4.09 -23.24 -3.82
C PRO A 234 5.33 -22.89 -2.98
N LEU A 235 5.64 -21.60 -2.83
CA LEU A 235 6.75 -21.13 -1.99
C LEU A 235 6.38 -21.20 -0.50
N ALA A 236 5.13 -20.87 -0.16
CA ALA A 236 4.61 -20.97 1.20
C ALA A 236 4.56 -22.42 1.68
N ASP A 237 4.12 -23.37 0.84
CA ASP A 237 4.10 -24.79 1.19
C ASP A 237 5.50 -25.35 1.42
N ARG A 238 6.47 -25.01 0.55
CA ARG A 238 7.88 -25.36 0.77
C ARG A 238 8.45 -24.73 2.04
N GLY A 239 8.11 -23.47 2.30
CA GLY A 239 8.48 -22.75 3.51
C GLY A 239 7.95 -23.40 4.79
N ARG A 240 6.69 -23.85 4.77
CA ARG A 240 6.07 -24.60 5.87
C ARG A 240 6.79 -25.91 6.13
N LEU A 241 7.08 -26.69 5.09
CA LEU A 241 7.81 -27.94 5.22
C LEU A 241 9.25 -27.74 5.75
N LEU A 242 9.93 -26.66 5.36
CA LEU A 242 11.22 -26.28 5.93
C LEU A 242 11.12 -25.95 7.44
N GLY A 243 10.05 -25.27 7.85
CA GLY A 243 9.78 -24.98 9.26
C GLY A 243 9.52 -26.25 10.06
N GLU A 244 8.74 -27.17 9.51
CA GLU A 244 8.50 -28.50 10.09
C GLU A 244 9.82 -29.28 10.22
N LEU A 245 10.66 -29.33 9.18
CA LEU A 245 11.97 -29.99 9.22
C LEU A 245 12.92 -29.39 10.28
N LEU A 246 12.87 -28.09 10.49
CA LEU A 246 13.70 -27.39 11.47
C LEU A 246 13.26 -27.64 12.92
N LEU A 247 11.97 -27.87 13.15
CA LEU A 247 11.37 -28.05 14.47
C LEU A 247 11.13 -29.51 14.85
N ALA A 248 11.00 -30.40 13.87
CA ALA A 248 10.62 -31.78 14.09
C ALA A 248 11.66 -32.54 14.92
N PRO A 249 11.21 -33.43 15.83
CA PRO A 249 12.09 -34.34 16.53
C PRO A 249 12.73 -35.35 15.57
N ASP A 250 13.85 -35.92 16.00
CA ASP A 250 14.66 -36.83 15.17
C ASP A 250 13.86 -38.04 14.62
N SER A 251 12.86 -38.51 15.36
CA SER A 251 11.98 -39.63 15.01
C SER A 251 11.04 -39.35 13.82
N GLU A 252 10.59 -38.12 13.64
CA GLU A 252 9.63 -37.74 12.58
C GLU A 252 10.35 -37.25 11.30
N ARG A 253 11.64 -36.94 11.43
CA ARG A 253 12.44 -36.29 10.39
C ARG A 253 12.57 -37.12 9.13
N VAL A 254 12.68 -38.45 9.25
CA VAL A 254 12.84 -39.36 8.11
C VAL A 254 11.64 -39.23 7.15
N GLN A 255 10.44 -39.14 7.68
CA GLN A 255 9.22 -38.99 6.88
C GLN A 255 9.15 -37.61 6.22
N LEU A 256 9.47 -36.54 6.96
CA LEU A 256 9.49 -35.18 6.44
C LEU A 256 10.56 -34.98 5.35
N VAL A 257 11.75 -35.57 5.50
CA VAL A 257 12.80 -35.54 4.48
C VAL A 257 12.34 -36.28 3.22
N SER A 258 11.68 -37.43 3.36
CA SER A 258 11.11 -38.15 2.22
C SER A 258 10.06 -37.29 1.49
N HIS A 259 9.17 -36.63 2.24
CA HIS A 259 8.18 -35.74 1.66
C HIS A 259 8.82 -34.53 0.95
N ALA A 260 9.85 -33.94 1.56
CA ALA A 260 10.59 -32.82 0.98
C ALA A 260 11.24 -33.15 -0.36
N ARG A 261 11.78 -34.37 -0.50
CA ARG A 261 12.27 -34.88 -1.81
C ARG A 261 11.15 -34.95 -2.84
N THR A 262 9.98 -35.46 -2.47
CA THR A 262 8.83 -35.58 -3.38
C THR A 262 8.35 -34.23 -3.91
N VAL A 263 8.40 -33.16 -3.10
CA VAL A 263 8.02 -31.81 -3.52
C VAL A 263 9.17 -31.00 -4.16
N GLY A 264 10.32 -31.65 -4.39
CA GLY A 264 11.47 -31.10 -5.11
C GLY A 264 12.33 -30.14 -4.30
N LEU A 265 12.35 -30.26 -2.97
CA LEU A 265 13.23 -29.47 -2.11
C LEU A 265 14.60 -30.18 -1.99
N PRO A 266 15.73 -29.49 -2.24
CA PRO A 266 17.05 -30.13 -2.30
C PRO A 266 17.64 -30.42 -0.91
N VAL A 267 16.94 -31.23 -0.11
CA VAL A 267 17.27 -31.61 1.28
C VAL A 267 18.58 -32.39 1.44
N ASP A 268 19.11 -32.95 0.36
CA ASP A 268 20.39 -33.69 0.38
C ASP A 268 21.59 -32.81 -0.01
N GLY A 269 21.31 -31.58 -0.45
CA GLY A 269 22.29 -30.60 -0.89
C GLY A 269 22.94 -29.85 0.26
N TRP A 270 23.30 -28.59 -0.02
CA TRP A 270 23.92 -27.65 0.90
C TRP A 270 22.91 -26.59 1.30
N HIS A 271 22.85 -26.30 2.58
CA HIS A 271 21.87 -25.42 3.19
C HIS A 271 22.56 -24.27 3.91
N GLN A 272 22.01 -23.07 3.74
CA GLN A 272 22.41 -21.89 4.48
C GLN A 272 21.18 -21.13 4.97
N VAL A 273 21.16 -20.77 6.25
CA VAL A 273 20.03 -20.12 6.90
C VAL A 273 20.42 -18.72 7.34
N LEU A 274 19.56 -17.76 7.03
CA LEU A 274 19.58 -16.39 7.53
C LEU A 274 18.40 -16.25 8.49
N ARG A 275 18.65 -15.74 9.69
CA ARG A 275 17.63 -15.56 10.73
C ARG A 275 17.48 -14.09 11.08
N PHE A 276 16.24 -13.60 11.04
CA PHE A 276 15.95 -12.17 11.20
C PHE A 276 15.21 -11.88 12.50
N GLU A 277 15.67 -10.86 13.22
CA GLU A 277 14.94 -10.25 14.33
C GLU A 277 14.31 -8.94 13.85
N LEU A 278 13.02 -8.78 14.12
CA LEU A 278 12.25 -7.58 13.77
C LEU A 278 11.80 -6.87 15.04
N SER A 279 12.03 -5.55 15.10
CA SER A 279 11.60 -4.70 16.22
C SER A 279 11.15 -3.32 15.72
N SER A 280 10.29 -2.66 16.48
CA SER A 280 9.87 -1.29 16.18
C SER A 280 10.96 -0.28 16.59
N SER A 281 11.23 0.71 15.73
CA SER A 281 12.13 1.83 16.07
C SER A 281 11.46 2.87 16.96
N LEU A 282 10.13 2.92 16.97
CA LEU A 282 9.34 3.92 17.67
C LEU A 282 9.10 3.55 19.13
N ASP A 283 9.17 2.26 19.44
CA ASP A 283 8.92 1.78 20.79
C ASP A 283 9.74 0.49 21.03
N SER A 284 10.74 0.59 21.91
CA SER A 284 11.74 -0.48 22.14
C SER A 284 11.14 -1.75 22.77
N GLY A 285 9.86 -1.73 23.15
CA GLY A 285 9.10 -2.88 23.63
C GLY A 285 7.90 -3.30 22.77
N ALA A 286 7.57 -2.56 21.70
CA ALA A 286 6.44 -2.93 20.84
C ALA A 286 6.82 -4.09 19.91
N THR A 287 6.04 -5.17 20.01
CA THR A 287 6.16 -6.32 19.12
C THR A 287 5.53 -6.00 17.77
N VAL A 288 6.23 -6.37 16.69
CA VAL A 288 5.70 -6.30 15.32
C VAL A 288 4.55 -7.30 15.23
N SER A 289 3.40 -6.89 14.67
CA SER A 289 2.24 -7.79 14.57
C SER A 289 2.54 -8.99 13.66
N ALA A 290 1.83 -10.10 13.84
CA ALA A 290 2.04 -11.31 13.02
C ALA A 290 1.91 -11.01 11.51
N ASP A 291 0.88 -10.25 11.14
CA ASP A 291 0.61 -9.82 9.75
C ASP A 291 1.73 -8.95 9.20
N GLN A 292 2.27 -8.03 10.00
CA GLN A 292 3.41 -7.21 9.60
C GLN A 292 4.64 -8.08 9.38
N VAL A 293 4.90 -9.06 10.25
CA VAL A 293 6.03 -9.98 10.05
C VAL A 293 5.88 -10.79 8.76
N ASP A 294 4.68 -11.26 8.44
CA ASP A 294 4.44 -12.00 7.19
C ASP A 294 4.67 -11.11 5.97
N ALA A 295 4.12 -9.88 5.98
CA ALA A 295 4.34 -8.90 4.92
C ALA A 295 5.83 -8.56 4.71
N ILE A 296 6.58 -8.38 5.81
CA ILE A 296 8.04 -8.15 5.77
C ILE A 296 8.76 -9.39 5.22
N SER A 297 8.37 -10.59 5.65
CA SER A 297 8.96 -11.85 5.20
C SER A 297 8.80 -12.06 3.71
N VAL A 298 7.62 -11.74 3.16
CA VAL A 298 7.33 -11.79 1.73
C VAL A 298 8.18 -10.76 0.98
N ALA A 299 8.25 -9.51 1.46
CA ALA A 299 9.04 -8.46 0.83
C ALA A 299 10.54 -8.80 0.78
N MET A 300 11.09 -9.34 1.89
CA MET A 300 12.47 -9.81 1.97
C MET A 300 12.73 -10.95 0.99
N LEU A 301 11.88 -11.97 0.98
CA LEU A 301 12.01 -13.13 0.10
C LEU A 301 11.96 -12.71 -1.38
N HIS A 302 11.00 -11.86 -1.74
CA HIS A 302 10.82 -11.42 -3.12
C HIS A 302 12.04 -10.67 -3.64
N ALA A 303 12.59 -9.74 -2.85
CA ALA A 303 13.79 -8.99 -3.23
C ALA A 303 15.01 -9.90 -3.40
N VAL A 304 15.25 -10.82 -2.45
CA VAL A 304 16.38 -11.76 -2.52
C VAL A 304 16.25 -12.70 -3.71
N ARG A 305 15.04 -13.19 -4.01
CA ARG A 305 14.82 -14.06 -5.17
C ARG A 305 15.02 -13.34 -6.50
N ALA A 306 14.64 -12.06 -6.58
CA ALA A 306 14.78 -11.25 -7.77
C ALA A 306 16.24 -10.85 -8.06
N GLU A 307 17.01 -10.50 -7.02
CA GLU A 307 18.35 -9.92 -7.17
C GLU A 307 19.50 -10.93 -6.96
N ILE A 308 19.29 -11.98 -6.18
CA ILE A 308 20.34 -12.90 -5.76
C ILE A 308 20.17 -14.28 -6.37
N ASP A 309 19.11 -15.01 -5.99
CA ASP A 309 18.87 -16.39 -6.45
C ASP A 309 17.41 -16.81 -6.24
N ALA A 310 16.77 -17.42 -7.24
CA ALA A 310 15.42 -17.97 -7.13
C ALA A 310 15.33 -19.23 -6.22
N LYS A 311 16.43 -19.73 -5.64
CA LYS A 311 16.43 -20.90 -4.74
C LYS A 311 16.21 -20.57 -3.27
N TRP A 312 16.07 -19.30 -2.91
CA TRP A 312 15.75 -18.89 -1.54
C TRP A 312 14.28 -19.15 -1.18
N HIS A 313 14.04 -19.65 0.02
CA HIS A 313 12.70 -19.88 0.59
C HIS A 313 12.58 -19.13 1.92
N SER A 314 11.34 -18.84 2.34
CA SER A 314 11.08 -18.21 3.64
C SER A 314 10.32 -19.16 4.56
N THR A 315 10.66 -19.16 5.83
CA THR A 315 9.94 -19.88 6.90
C THR A 315 9.96 -19.06 8.19
N ARG A 316 9.28 -19.50 9.24
CA ARG A 316 9.24 -18.81 10.54
C ARG A 316 9.45 -19.78 11.69
N ILE A 317 10.25 -19.36 12.68
CA ILE A 317 10.45 -20.09 13.93
C ILE A 317 10.34 -19.13 15.11
N GLY A 318 9.42 -19.40 16.04
CA GLY A 318 9.25 -18.58 17.24
C GLY A 318 8.91 -17.11 16.92
N GLY A 319 8.20 -16.86 15.81
CA GLY A 319 7.86 -15.52 15.34
C GLY A 319 8.93 -14.85 14.47
N GLU A 320 10.16 -15.35 14.45
CA GLU A 320 11.27 -14.78 13.68
C GLU A 320 11.29 -15.34 12.24
N PRO A 321 11.41 -14.48 11.21
CA PRO A 321 11.60 -14.92 9.84
C PRO A 321 12.96 -15.57 9.61
N LEU A 322 12.96 -16.64 8.82
CA LEU A 322 14.16 -17.30 8.32
C LEU A 322 14.12 -17.30 6.79
N LEU A 323 15.25 -16.96 6.17
CA LEU A 323 15.48 -17.22 4.75
C LEU A 323 16.43 -18.41 4.62
N VAL A 324 16.03 -19.40 3.82
CA VAL A 324 16.75 -20.65 3.61
C VAL A 324 17.18 -20.75 2.16
N HIS A 325 18.49 -20.82 1.94
CA HIS A 325 19.08 -21.15 0.65
C HIS A 325 19.42 -22.64 0.64
N SER A 326 19.06 -23.34 -0.44
CA SER A 326 19.37 -24.76 -0.58
C SER A 326 19.78 -25.06 -2.02
N VAL A 327 20.96 -25.64 -2.18
CA VAL A 327 21.60 -25.87 -3.48
C VAL A 327 22.22 -27.26 -3.55
N ASP A 328 22.15 -27.93 -4.70
CA ASP A 328 22.69 -29.29 -4.84
C ASP A 328 24.22 -29.34 -4.86
N ALA A 329 24.85 -28.28 -5.39
CA ALA A 329 26.30 -28.17 -5.51
C ALA A 329 26.90 -27.39 -4.34
N ASP A 330 28.12 -27.72 -3.96
CA ASP A 330 28.87 -26.98 -2.94
C ASP A 330 29.03 -25.51 -3.37
N PRO A 331 28.47 -24.54 -2.61
CA PRO A 331 28.53 -23.12 -2.95
C PRO A 331 29.94 -22.52 -2.77
N GLY A 332 30.87 -23.27 -2.16
CA GLY A 332 32.27 -22.92 -2.03
C GLY A 332 32.53 -21.59 -1.31
N PRO A 333 33.69 -20.96 -1.52
CA PRO A 333 34.09 -19.72 -0.83
C PRO A 333 33.18 -18.51 -1.12
N SER A 334 32.36 -18.56 -2.17
CA SER A 334 31.38 -17.50 -2.48
C SER A 334 30.19 -17.49 -1.54
N ALA A 335 29.88 -18.59 -0.84
CA ALA A 335 28.67 -18.72 -0.05
C ALA A 335 28.50 -17.60 0.98
N ALA A 336 29.58 -17.25 1.70
CA ALA A 336 29.57 -16.17 2.67
C ALA A 336 29.23 -14.80 2.02
N ARG A 337 29.74 -14.52 0.82
CA ARG A 337 29.42 -13.28 0.09
C ARG A 337 27.99 -13.26 -0.39
N THR A 338 27.50 -14.38 -0.94
CA THR A 338 26.11 -14.51 -1.40
C THR A 338 25.13 -14.34 -0.25
N ALA A 339 25.42 -14.93 0.91
CA ALA A 339 24.60 -14.80 2.11
C ALA A 339 24.58 -13.36 2.64
N LEU A 340 25.73 -12.68 2.65
CA LEU A 340 25.80 -11.28 3.05
C LEU A 340 25.03 -10.37 2.08
N ALA A 341 25.12 -10.63 0.78
CA ALA A 341 24.36 -9.92 -0.23
C ALA A 341 22.85 -10.14 -0.03
N ALA A 342 22.41 -11.39 0.14
CA ALA A 342 21.02 -11.74 0.43
C ALA A 342 20.49 -11.07 1.71
N ALA A 343 21.26 -11.10 2.81
CA ALA A 343 20.89 -10.41 4.04
C ALA A 343 20.74 -8.89 3.80
N THR A 344 21.67 -8.28 3.07
CA THR A 344 21.65 -6.84 2.79
C THR A 344 20.47 -6.45 1.90
N THR A 345 20.18 -7.22 0.86
CA THR A 345 19.01 -7.04 -0.02
C THR A 345 17.71 -7.18 0.78
N ALA A 346 17.59 -8.21 1.62
CA ALA A 346 16.44 -8.40 2.50
C ALA A 346 16.22 -7.20 3.45
N LEU A 347 17.27 -6.77 4.15
CA LEU A 347 17.21 -5.61 5.05
C LEU A 347 16.78 -4.34 4.33
N THR A 348 17.33 -4.10 3.13
CA THR A 348 17.01 -2.92 2.32
C THR A 348 15.55 -2.93 1.87
N ALA A 349 15.05 -4.08 1.40
CA ALA A 349 13.66 -4.25 1.00
C ALA A 349 12.69 -4.03 2.18
N ALA A 350 12.99 -4.61 3.34
CA ALA A 350 12.19 -4.45 4.55
C ALA A 350 12.12 -2.96 4.97
N ARG A 351 13.26 -2.27 5.03
CA ARG A 351 13.33 -0.84 5.42
C ARG A 351 12.62 0.08 4.42
N LYS A 352 12.73 -0.22 3.13
CA LYS A 352 12.07 0.55 2.06
C LYS A 352 10.55 0.45 2.15
N ARG A 353 10.02 -0.75 2.41
CA ARG A 353 8.58 -1.01 2.44
C ARG A 353 7.94 -0.68 3.79
N PHE A 354 8.68 -0.81 4.89
CA PHE A 354 8.21 -0.59 6.25
C PHE A 354 9.13 0.38 7.02
N PRO A 355 8.96 1.70 6.81
CA PRO A 355 9.71 2.71 7.56
C PRO A 355 9.42 2.59 9.06
N GLY A 356 10.47 2.59 9.89
CA GLY A 356 10.34 2.47 11.34
C GLY A 356 10.51 1.06 11.91
N ILE A 357 10.89 0.08 11.08
CA ILE A 357 11.29 -1.25 11.56
C ILE A 357 12.81 -1.36 11.61
N VAL A 358 13.31 -1.83 12.74
CA VAL A 358 14.71 -2.24 12.93
C VAL A 358 14.79 -3.74 12.64
N VAL A 359 15.65 -4.09 11.68
CA VAL A 359 15.88 -5.46 11.23
C VAL A 359 17.33 -5.82 11.53
N ARG A 360 17.53 -6.96 12.22
CA ARG A 360 18.85 -7.57 12.43
C ARG A 360 18.88 -8.96 11.82
N CYS A 361 20.05 -9.43 11.39
CA CYS A 361 20.23 -10.72 10.74
C CYS A 361 21.45 -11.47 11.29
N GLY A 362 21.25 -12.73 11.65
CA GLY A 362 22.31 -13.71 11.84
C GLY A 362 22.41 -14.63 10.63
N ILE A 363 23.63 -14.87 10.13
CA ILE A 363 23.91 -15.74 8.99
C ILE A 363 24.58 -17.02 9.51
N GLY A 364 24.00 -18.17 9.22
CA GLY A 364 24.58 -19.48 9.52
C GLY A 364 25.64 -19.90 8.50
N ALA A 365 26.47 -20.87 8.88
CA ALA A 365 27.44 -21.47 7.98
C ALA A 365 26.72 -22.40 6.99
N VAL A 366 27.42 -22.77 5.92
CA VAL A 366 26.88 -23.73 4.96
C VAL A 366 27.12 -25.13 5.49
N HIS A 367 26.06 -25.94 5.53
CA HIS A 367 26.15 -27.34 5.92
C HIS A 367 25.42 -28.24 4.93
N ARG A 368 25.85 -29.49 4.82
CA ARG A 368 25.28 -30.46 3.88
C ARG A 368 24.20 -31.33 4.54
N GLN A 369 23.33 -31.90 3.71
CA GLN A 369 22.26 -32.83 4.09
C GLN A 369 21.18 -32.18 4.95
N ALA A 370 20.08 -32.90 5.18
CA ALA A 370 18.93 -32.41 5.94
C ALA A 370 19.30 -31.96 7.37
N GLU A 371 20.32 -32.57 7.97
CA GLU A 371 20.86 -32.17 9.28
C GLU A 371 21.55 -30.80 9.22
N GLY A 372 22.22 -30.51 8.11
CA GLY A 372 22.88 -29.24 7.87
C GLY A 372 21.93 -28.04 7.90
N LEU A 373 20.66 -28.24 7.52
CA LEU A 373 19.63 -27.19 7.63
C LEU A 373 19.47 -26.71 9.09
N ARG A 374 19.41 -27.65 10.05
CA ARG A 374 19.29 -27.33 11.49
C ARG A 374 20.58 -26.75 12.05
N THR A 375 21.73 -27.29 11.66
CA THR A 375 23.03 -26.76 12.10
C THR A 375 23.18 -25.31 11.64
N SER A 376 22.88 -25.01 10.38
CA SER A 376 22.91 -23.64 9.85
C SER A 376 21.91 -22.72 10.55
N ALA A 377 20.70 -23.19 10.87
CA ALA A 377 19.73 -22.39 11.63
C ALA A 377 20.17 -22.10 13.07
N THR A 378 20.88 -23.04 13.69
CA THR A 378 21.48 -22.88 15.03
C THR A 378 22.62 -21.87 14.99
N ASP A 379 23.49 -21.97 13.98
CA ASP A 379 24.55 -21.01 13.72
C ASP A 379 24.00 -19.59 13.50
N ALA A 380 22.95 -19.46 12.68
CA ALA A 380 22.27 -18.20 12.42
C ALA A 380 21.70 -17.59 13.71
N LYS A 381 21.12 -18.41 14.59
CA LYS A 381 20.64 -17.97 15.91
C LYS A 381 21.77 -17.48 16.80
N ALA A 382 22.89 -18.20 16.84
CA ALA A 382 24.08 -17.78 17.59
C ALA A 382 24.66 -16.46 17.06
N ALA A 383 24.75 -16.33 15.72
CA ALA A 383 25.20 -15.11 15.05
C ALA A 383 24.27 -13.91 15.35
N LEU A 384 22.96 -14.13 15.30
CA LEU A 384 21.96 -13.10 15.61
C LEU A 384 22.08 -12.61 17.06
N ALA A 385 22.37 -13.49 18.03
CA ALA A 385 22.55 -13.09 19.43
C ALA A 385 23.68 -12.06 19.61
N VAL A 386 24.75 -12.15 18.81
CA VAL A 386 25.89 -11.23 18.87
C VAL A 386 25.56 -9.84 18.31
N THR A 387 24.61 -9.72 17.37
CA THR A 387 24.19 -8.42 16.80
C THR A 387 23.77 -7.41 17.88
N ARG A 388 23.20 -7.89 18.99
CA ARG A 388 22.80 -7.08 20.15
C ARG A 388 23.96 -6.57 20.99
N GLN A 389 25.04 -7.35 21.07
CA GLN A 389 26.17 -7.11 21.97
C GLN A 389 27.33 -6.38 21.29
N ALA A 390 27.38 -6.39 19.95
CA ALA A 390 28.46 -5.76 19.19
C ALA A 390 28.52 -4.24 19.39
N ARG A 391 29.73 -3.70 19.61
CA ARG A 391 30.04 -2.26 19.58
C ARG A 391 31.16 -1.99 18.55
N PRO A 392 30.93 -1.20 17.49
CA PRO A 392 29.66 -0.57 17.10
C PRO A 392 28.58 -1.59 16.71
N GLN A 393 27.32 -1.19 16.81
CA GLN A 393 26.17 -2.05 16.52
C GLN A 393 26.22 -2.54 15.07
N ARG A 394 25.97 -3.84 14.88
CA ARG A 394 25.95 -4.47 13.55
C ARG A 394 24.56 -5.02 13.26
N ASP A 395 24.02 -4.66 12.11
CA ASP A 395 22.72 -5.16 11.65
C ASP A 395 22.82 -6.58 11.10
N VAL A 396 24.00 -7.01 10.63
CA VAL A 396 24.23 -8.34 10.06
C VAL A 396 25.50 -8.94 10.65
N VAL A 397 25.43 -10.17 11.14
CA VAL A 397 26.57 -10.94 11.65
C VAL A 397 26.53 -12.35 11.06
N ALA A 398 27.66 -12.86 10.58
CA ALA A 398 27.80 -14.24 10.14
C ALA A 398 28.53 -15.09 11.17
N ILE A 399 28.14 -16.35 11.32
CA ILE A 399 28.78 -17.30 12.24
C ILE A 399 30.25 -17.49 11.87
N ASP A 400 30.62 -17.48 10.59
CA ASP A 400 32.01 -17.64 10.15
C ASP A 400 32.87 -16.44 10.55
N ALA A 401 32.27 -15.25 10.68
CA ALA A 401 32.96 -14.09 11.24
C ALA A 401 33.15 -14.23 12.76
N LEU A 402 32.21 -14.90 13.45
CA LEU A 402 32.39 -15.31 14.85
C LEU A 402 33.46 -16.39 14.98
N GLY A 403 33.50 -17.34 14.04
CA GLY A 403 34.51 -18.38 13.92
C GLY A 403 35.90 -17.80 13.69
N LEU A 404 36.06 -16.85 12.76
CA LEU A 404 37.34 -16.16 12.54
C LEU A 404 37.77 -15.36 13.77
N ASN A 405 36.88 -14.57 14.38
CA ASN A 405 37.22 -13.82 15.59
C ASN A 405 37.54 -14.75 16.76
N ARG A 406 36.80 -15.86 16.92
CA ARG A 406 37.06 -16.89 17.93
C ARG A 406 38.37 -17.61 17.66
N MET A 407 38.66 -17.98 16.42
CA MET A 407 39.94 -18.56 16.01
C MET A 407 41.09 -17.60 16.27
N LEU A 408 40.89 -16.29 16.03
CA LEU A 408 41.89 -15.26 16.36
C LEU A 408 42.08 -15.13 17.87
N VAL A 409 41.00 -15.20 18.66
CA VAL A 409 41.06 -15.19 20.13
C VAL A 409 41.73 -16.45 20.67
N GLU A 410 41.40 -17.64 20.15
CA GLU A 410 42.04 -18.92 20.50
C GLU A 410 43.50 -18.95 20.06
N TRP A 411 43.81 -18.41 18.88
CA TRP A 411 45.17 -18.23 18.38
C TRP A 411 45.97 -17.28 19.26
N TYR A 412 45.38 -16.15 19.69
CA TYR A 412 45.98 -15.18 20.62
C TYR A 412 45.95 -15.64 22.09
N ALA A 413 45.19 -16.69 22.43
CA ALA A 413 45.22 -17.29 23.75
C ALA A 413 46.53 -18.05 24.01
N SER A 414 47.23 -18.47 22.95
CA SER A 414 48.59 -19.02 23.02
C SER A 414 49.60 -17.95 23.45
N ASP A 415 50.38 -18.23 24.49
CA ASP A 415 51.38 -17.29 25.02
C ASP A 415 52.45 -16.93 23.98
N ASN A 416 52.81 -17.86 23.09
CA ASN A 416 53.78 -17.62 22.02
C ASN A 416 53.24 -16.64 20.96
N THR A 417 51.95 -16.76 20.63
CA THR A 417 51.29 -15.84 19.70
C THR A 417 51.10 -14.47 20.32
N ARG A 418 50.72 -14.41 21.61
CA ARG A 418 50.57 -13.16 22.35
C ARG A 418 51.88 -12.38 22.37
N ALA A 419 52.98 -13.06 22.71
CA ALA A 419 54.32 -12.47 22.66
C ALA A 419 54.67 -11.95 21.26
N SER A 420 54.38 -12.73 20.20
CA SER A 420 54.66 -12.31 18.82
C SER A 420 53.86 -11.07 18.38
N VAL A 421 52.59 -10.96 18.79
CA VAL A 421 51.73 -9.79 18.50
C VAL A 421 52.18 -8.59 19.33
N ASP A 422 52.52 -8.80 20.59
CA ASP A 422 53.01 -7.75 21.49
C ASP A 422 54.36 -7.22 20.97
N ASP A 423 55.27 -8.08 20.51
CA ASP A 423 56.55 -7.69 19.90
C ASP A 423 56.36 -6.93 18.59
N LEU A 424 55.44 -7.39 17.73
CA LEU A 424 55.16 -6.74 16.44
C LEU A 424 54.56 -5.34 16.62
N LEU A 425 53.77 -5.12 17.67
CA LEU A 425 53.13 -3.83 17.95
C LEU A 425 53.85 -3.00 19.01
N ALA A 426 54.87 -3.54 19.69
CA ALA A 426 55.62 -2.87 20.76
C ALA A 426 56.08 -1.45 20.37
N PRO A 427 56.63 -1.20 19.16
CA PRO A 427 57.04 0.15 18.80
C PRO A 427 55.90 1.17 18.77
N LEU A 428 54.66 0.74 18.55
CA LEU A 428 53.47 1.60 18.63
C LEU A 428 52.94 1.69 20.06
N VAL A 429 52.99 0.61 20.83
CA VAL A 429 52.56 0.58 22.23
C VAL A 429 53.43 1.49 23.11
N ASP A 430 54.73 1.55 22.82
CA ASP A 430 55.72 2.39 23.51
C ASP A 430 55.48 3.91 23.34
N LEU A 431 54.59 4.32 22.42
CA LEU A 431 54.17 5.72 22.27
C LEU A 431 53.28 6.21 23.42
N GLY A 432 52.81 5.31 24.28
CA GLY A 432 51.83 5.57 25.32
C GLY A 432 50.40 5.24 24.89
N PRO A 433 49.49 5.00 25.86
CA PRO A 433 48.22 4.30 25.62
C PRO A 433 47.30 5.00 24.60
N ALA A 434 47.13 6.32 24.70
CA ALA A 434 46.28 7.07 23.77
C ALA A 434 46.85 7.12 22.35
N ALA A 435 48.18 7.23 22.23
CA ALA A 435 48.87 7.29 20.94
C ALA A 435 48.93 5.90 20.27
N ALA A 436 49.09 4.84 21.07
CA ALA A 436 49.05 3.45 20.62
C ALA A 436 47.67 3.09 20.05
N GLU A 437 46.60 3.39 20.80
CA GLU A 437 45.22 3.13 20.35
C GLU A 437 44.91 3.87 19.05
N GLU A 438 45.30 5.15 18.93
CA GLU A 438 45.10 5.93 17.72
C GLU A 438 45.89 5.38 16.52
N ALA A 439 47.15 5.00 16.74
CA ALA A 439 48.01 4.43 15.71
C ALA A 439 47.48 3.08 15.21
N ILE A 440 47.14 2.18 16.13
CA ILE A 440 46.63 0.83 15.82
C ILE A 440 45.27 0.91 15.13
N ARG A 441 44.35 1.79 15.58
CA ARG A 441 43.07 2.02 14.87
C ARG A 441 43.26 2.61 13.48
N THR A 442 44.23 3.52 13.32
CA THR A 442 44.52 4.11 12.01
C THR A 442 45.08 3.06 11.05
N LEU A 443 45.99 2.19 11.52
CA LEU A 443 46.53 1.09 10.75
C LEU A 443 45.44 0.06 10.40
N GLN A 444 44.64 -0.36 11.37
CA GLN A 444 43.53 -1.30 11.17
C GLN A 444 42.54 -0.80 10.11
N ALA A 445 42.10 0.46 10.20
CA ALA A 445 41.18 1.06 9.24
C ALA A 445 41.78 1.12 7.83
N TYR A 446 43.07 1.42 7.71
CA TYR A 446 43.76 1.39 6.41
C TYR A 446 43.79 -0.01 5.80
N LEU A 447 44.13 -1.02 6.59
CA LEU A 447 44.23 -2.41 6.16
C LEU A 447 42.87 -3.02 5.79
N ASP A 448 41.82 -2.73 6.57
CA ASP A 448 40.45 -3.20 6.30
C ASP A 448 39.84 -2.59 5.03
N HIS A 449 40.32 -1.41 4.62
CA HIS A 449 39.84 -0.71 3.41
C HIS A 449 40.80 -0.83 2.23
N GLN A 450 41.42 -2.01 2.07
CA GLN A 450 42.26 -2.35 0.91
C GLN A 450 43.40 -1.35 0.71
N ASN A 451 44.04 -0.90 1.79
CA ASN A 451 45.16 0.03 1.75
C ASN A 451 44.79 1.40 1.14
N SER A 452 43.53 1.84 1.30
CA SER A 452 43.05 3.14 0.82
C SER A 452 43.04 4.20 1.92
N PRO A 453 43.90 5.23 1.86
CA PRO A 453 43.87 6.32 2.84
C PRO A 453 42.58 7.15 2.78
N ALA A 454 41.91 7.19 1.62
CA ALA A 454 40.67 7.93 1.43
C ALA A 454 39.51 7.25 2.19
N ARG A 455 39.34 5.94 2.01
CA ARG A 455 38.30 5.18 2.72
C ARG A 455 38.56 5.09 4.22
N ALA A 456 39.84 4.93 4.62
CA ALA A 456 40.21 4.97 6.03
C ALA A 456 39.90 6.34 6.68
N ALA A 457 40.08 7.44 5.95
CA ALA A 457 39.74 8.77 6.44
C ALA A 457 38.23 8.98 6.67
N GLU A 458 37.39 8.43 5.79
CA GLU A 458 35.93 8.43 5.96
C GLU A 458 35.51 7.69 7.23
N VAL A 459 36.10 6.52 7.49
CA VAL A 459 35.79 5.71 8.68
C VAL A 459 36.30 6.36 9.96
N LEU A 460 37.51 6.93 9.94
CA LEU A 460 38.11 7.59 11.10
C LEU A 460 37.59 9.02 11.32
N ARG A 461 36.79 9.56 10.39
CA ARG A 461 36.26 10.94 10.41
C ARG A 461 37.35 12.00 10.53
N VAL A 462 38.45 11.81 9.78
CA VAL A 462 39.57 12.76 9.70
C VAL A 462 39.88 13.10 8.25
N HIS A 463 40.75 14.07 8.00
CA HIS A 463 41.17 14.41 6.65
C HIS A 463 42.07 13.32 6.05
N ARG A 464 41.98 13.06 4.74
CA ARG A 464 42.84 12.07 4.03
C ARG A 464 44.34 12.29 4.28
N GLN A 465 44.77 13.56 4.32
CA GLN A 465 46.17 13.90 4.60
C GLN A 465 46.59 13.52 6.02
N THR A 466 45.68 13.59 6.99
CA THR A 466 45.92 13.17 8.38
C THR A 466 46.17 11.66 8.44
N VAL A 467 45.39 10.86 7.71
CA VAL A 467 45.62 9.40 7.62
C VAL A 467 46.96 9.12 6.95
N HIS A 468 47.28 9.79 5.85
CA HIS A 468 48.55 9.59 5.15
C HIS A 468 49.76 9.93 6.05
N TYR A 469 49.70 11.04 6.78
CA TYR A 469 50.72 11.42 7.76
C TYR A 469 50.87 10.38 8.86
N ARG A 470 49.76 9.92 9.44
CA ARG A 470 49.76 8.90 10.50
C ARG A 470 50.33 7.58 10.00
N LEU A 471 49.94 7.12 8.82
CA LEU A 471 50.48 5.90 8.22
C LEU A 471 51.99 5.99 7.98
N ASN A 472 52.49 7.10 7.46
CA ASN A 472 53.93 7.31 7.27
C ASN A 472 54.70 7.34 8.61
N LYS A 473 54.06 7.78 9.69
CA LYS A 473 54.65 7.71 11.04
C LYS A 473 54.65 6.27 11.56
N ILE A 474 53.53 5.58 11.42
CA ILE A 474 53.33 4.18 11.84
C ILE A 474 54.32 3.25 11.15
N THR A 475 54.46 3.32 9.82
CA THR A 475 55.36 2.44 9.05
C THR A 475 56.83 2.66 9.40
N ARG A 476 57.24 3.92 9.59
CA ARG A 476 58.59 4.25 10.07
C ARG A 476 58.86 3.74 11.48
N GLN A 477 57.86 3.79 12.34
CA GLN A 477 57.99 3.35 13.73
C GLN A 477 58.02 1.83 13.87
N LEU A 478 57.23 1.13 13.05
CA LEU A 478 57.23 -0.33 12.98
C LEU A 478 58.39 -0.91 12.14
N GLY A 479 59.00 -0.12 11.27
CA GLY A 479 60.04 -0.60 10.35
C GLY A 479 59.51 -1.55 9.27
N VAL A 480 58.23 -1.40 8.88
CA VAL A 480 57.50 -2.32 8.00
C VAL A 480 57.17 -1.69 6.65
N ASP A 481 57.07 -2.53 5.63
CA ASP A 481 56.57 -2.19 4.30
C ASP A 481 55.15 -2.72 4.11
N LEU A 482 54.17 -1.81 4.00
CA LEU A 482 52.76 -2.18 3.77
C LEU A 482 52.48 -2.64 2.33
N ALA A 483 53.45 -2.48 1.41
CA ALA A 483 53.37 -3.09 0.09
C ALA A 483 53.56 -4.61 0.16
N ASP A 484 54.37 -5.10 1.11
CA ASP A 484 54.61 -6.52 1.34
C ASP A 484 53.32 -7.20 1.85
N PRO A 485 52.75 -8.17 1.10
CA PRO A 485 51.54 -8.87 1.51
C PRO A 485 51.67 -9.65 2.82
N GLU A 486 52.85 -10.17 3.14
CA GLU A 486 53.07 -10.97 4.35
C GLU A 486 53.07 -10.08 5.60
N GLN A 487 53.83 -8.99 5.56
CA GLN A 487 53.86 -7.99 6.64
C GLN A 487 52.49 -7.36 6.84
N ARG A 488 51.77 -7.11 5.74
CA ARG A 488 50.41 -6.58 5.80
C ARG A 488 49.44 -7.53 6.49
N LEU A 489 49.49 -8.81 6.16
CA LEU A 489 48.65 -9.82 6.82
C LEU A 489 48.98 -9.93 8.31
N ALA A 490 50.27 -10.03 8.65
CA ALA A 490 50.73 -10.10 10.03
C ALA A 490 50.25 -8.89 10.86
N LEU A 491 50.40 -7.68 10.33
CA LEU A 491 49.93 -6.46 10.98
C LEU A 491 48.40 -6.40 11.09
N GLN A 492 47.67 -6.84 10.07
CA GLN A 492 46.20 -6.86 10.12
C GLN A 492 45.69 -7.82 11.20
N LEU A 493 46.33 -8.98 11.36
CA LEU A 493 45.99 -9.94 12.41
C LEU A 493 46.39 -9.42 13.79
N ALA A 494 47.58 -8.84 13.94
CA ALA A 494 48.06 -8.27 15.19
C ALA A 494 47.19 -7.09 15.65
N CYS A 495 46.86 -6.15 14.77
CA CYS A 495 45.97 -5.03 15.10
C CYS A 495 44.57 -5.51 15.52
N ARG A 496 44.01 -6.52 14.84
CA ARG A 496 42.71 -7.11 15.22
C ARG A 496 42.78 -7.80 16.58
N ALA A 497 43.83 -8.60 16.84
CA ALA A 497 43.99 -9.28 18.12
C ALA A 497 44.18 -8.28 19.28
N TRP A 498 45.00 -7.25 19.07
CA TRP A 498 45.24 -6.21 20.07
C TRP A 498 44.00 -5.40 20.42
N LEU A 499 43.16 -5.06 19.42
CA LEU A 499 41.91 -4.32 19.63
C LEU A 499 40.78 -5.17 20.26
N MET A 500 40.95 -6.49 20.36
CA MET A 500 40.02 -7.40 21.03
C MET A 500 40.34 -7.64 22.51
N ARG A 501 41.51 -7.19 22.99
CA ARG A 501 41.87 -7.15 24.41
C ARG A 501 41.02 -6.13 25.16
#